data_AF-A0A9D4HVD8-F1
#
_entry.id   AF-A0A9D4HVD8-F1
#
_cell.length_a   1.000
_cell.length_b   1.000
_cell.length_c   1.000
_cell.angle_alpha   90.00
_cell.angle_beta   90.00
_cell.angle_gamma   90.00
#
_symmetry.space_group_name_H-M   'P 1'
#
loop_
_entity.id
_entity.type
_entity.pdbx_description
1 polymer ?
#
loop_
_entity_poly.entity_id
_entity_poly.type
_entity_poly.pdbx_seq_one_letter_code
_entity_poly.pdbx_strand_id
1 'polypeptide(L)'
;MFPEKNIAMFASINGPQFPGTDIFIKTVLWYLSDILLGETPWLNIDTACSFPKPWVTPPTFPDIPASPVYENEYLADYVGNYVSNLLPAVVIAFKEDGSPKPTLRFEMGRIKGDLWPTSTSNRLDFEVTEPWELAIQHVVSDTYTKRYPVFFQSSDGKVTSGFVMLTEAGVSVPFRKTSI
;
A
#
# COMPACT_ATOMS: atom_id res chain seq x y z
N MET A 1 23.91 -8.57 -13.41
CA MET A 1 24.02 -9.31 -14.68
C MET A 1 25.50 -9.38 -15.01
N PHE A 2 25.97 -10.53 -15.48
CA PHE A 2 27.36 -10.75 -15.88
C PHE A 2 27.38 -11.24 -17.35
N PRO A 3 27.27 -10.32 -18.32
CA PRO A 3 27.13 -10.66 -19.74
C PRO A 3 28.29 -11.53 -20.27
N GLU A 4 29.51 -11.24 -19.84
CA GLU A 4 30.73 -11.99 -20.18
C GLU A 4 30.70 -13.45 -19.71
N LYS A 5 29.84 -13.78 -18.76
CA LYS A 5 29.59 -15.15 -18.29
C LYS A 5 28.27 -15.73 -18.79
N ASN A 6 27.46 -14.97 -19.54
CA ASN A 6 26.08 -15.29 -19.91
C ASN A 6 25.18 -15.57 -18.70
N ILE A 7 25.35 -14.80 -17.61
CA ILE A 7 24.61 -15.00 -16.35
C ILE A 7 23.71 -13.80 -16.05
N ALA A 8 22.45 -14.09 -15.78
CA ALA A 8 21.48 -13.15 -15.25
C ALA A 8 20.74 -13.77 -14.06
N MET A 9 20.45 -12.94 -13.06
CA MET A 9 19.68 -13.33 -11.88
C MET A 9 18.54 -12.35 -11.69
N PHE A 10 17.40 -12.87 -11.28
CA PHE A 10 16.20 -12.11 -10.99
C PHE A 10 15.55 -12.69 -9.73
N ALA A 11 15.05 -11.82 -8.88
CA ALA A 11 14.30 -12.19 -7.68
C ALA A 11 12.93 -11.51 -7.70
N SER A 12 11.90 -12.28 -7.35
CA SER A 12 10.55 -11.79 -7.10
C SER A 12 10.14 -12.25 -5.71
N ILE A 13 9.53 -11.33 -4.96
CA ILE A 13 9.05 -11.59 -3.61
C ILE A 13 7.59 -11.14 -3.51
N ASN A 14 6.76 -11.95 -2.83
CA ASN A 14 5.37 -11.63 -2.49
C ASN A 14 5.21 -11.35 -0.99
N GLY A 15 6.33 -11.07 -0.29
CA GLY A 15 6.36 -10.84 1.15
C GLY A 15 6.39 -9.35 1.52
N PRO A 16 6.11 -9.04 2.81
CA PRO A 16 6.04 -7.67 3.27
C PRO A 16 7.33 -6.89 3.00
N GLN A 17 7.20 -5.74 2.32
CA GLN A 17 8.33 -4.83 2.13
C GLN A 17 8.47 -3.92 3.36
N PHE A 18 9.70 -3.80 3.85
CA PHE A 18 10.07 -2.90 4.94
C PHE A 18 11.41 -2.23 4.60
N PRO A 19 11.78 -1.14 5.31
CA PRO A 19 13.06 -0.48 5.08
C PRO A 19 14.23 -1.48 5.16
N GLY A 20 14.96 -1.64 4.05
CA GLY A 20 16.08 -2.58 3.93
C GLY A 20 15.75 -3.95 3.32
N THR A 21 14.50 -4.25 2.96
CA THR A 21 14.15 -5.49 2.22
C THR A 21 14.95 -5.60 0.90
N ASP A 22 15.18 -4.48 0.22
CA ASP A 22 15.99 -4.45 -1.01
C ASP A 22 17.45 -4.86 -0.75
N ILE A 23 18.03 -4.43 0.37
CA ILE A 23 19.37 -4.82 0.81
C ILE A 23 19.42 -6.33 1.06
N PHE A 24 18.37 -6.90 1.67
CA PHE A 24 18.35 -8.33 1.97
C PHE A 24 18.28 -9.18 0.71
N ILE A 25 17.43 -8.79 -0.24
CA ILE A 25 17.37 -9.45 -1.55
C ILE A 25 18.71 -9.31 -2.28
N LYS A 26 19.31 -8.12 -2.30
CA LYS A 26 20.62 -7.88 -2.94
C LYS A 26 21.71 -8.75 -2.32
N THR A 27 21.75 -8.88 -1.01
CA THR A 27 22.72 -9.73 -0.30
C THR A 27 22.62 -11.20 -0.72
N VAL A 28 21.39 -11.73 -0.82
CA VAL A 28 21.19 -13.11 -1.30
C VAL A 28 21.61 -13.25 -2.76
N LEU A 29 21.30 -12.25 -3.60
CA LEU A 29 21.76 -12.22 -4.98
C LEU A 29 23.28 -12.09 -5.12
N TRP A 30 23.96 -11.41 -4.20
CA TRP A 30 25.43 -11.37 -4.16
C TRP A 30 26.02 -12.70 -3.77
N TYR A 31 25.47 -13.39 -2.77
CA TYR A 31 25.85 -14.76 -2.43
C TYR A 31 25.78 -15.70 -3.67
N LEU A 32 24.68 -15.63 -4.42
CA LEU A 32 24.53 -16.39 -5.66
C LEU A 32 25.52 -15.94 -6.74
N SER A 33 25.79 -14.64 -6.83
CA SER A 33 26.77 -14.08 -7.77
C SER A 33 28.17 -14.63 -7.50
N ASP A 34 28.60 -14.64 -6.24
CA ASP A 34 29.92 -15.12 -5.84
C ASP A 34 30.10 -16.59 -6.25
N ILE A 35 29.11 -17.44 -5.97
CA ILE A 35 29.12 -18.85 -6.39
C ILE A 35 29.25 -18.99 -7.91
N LEU A 36 28.44 -18.22 -8.66
CA LEU A 36 28.39 -18.29 -10.12
C LEU A 36 29.66 -17.76 -10.80
N LEU A 37 30.38 -16.86 -10.14
CA LEU A 37 31.65 -16.33 -10.60
C LEU A 37 32.86 -17.16 -10.14
N GLY A 38 32.65 -18.13 -9.24
CA GLY A 38 33.72 -18.92 -8.62
C GLY A 38 34.47 -18.18 -7.51
N GLU A 39 33.88 -17.10 -7.00
CA GLU A 39 34.38 -16.35 -5.85
C GLU A 39 33.98 -17.05 -4.55
N THR A 40 34.70 -16.73 -3.47
CA THR A 40 34.35 -17.24 -2.14
C THR A 40 33.26 -16.36 -1.51
N PRO A 41 32.02 -16.83 -1.35
CA PRO A 41 30.97 -16.04 -0.74
C PRO A 41 31.23 -15.81 0.74
N TRP A 42 30.83 -14.64 1.24
CA TRP A 42 30.91 -14.33 2.68
C TRP A 42 29.78 -15.00 3.49
N LEU A 43 28.64 -15.26 2.85
CA LEU A 43 27.57 -16.11 3.38
C LEU A 43 27.86 -17.57 3.05
N ASN A 44 27.36 -18.47 3.89
CA ASN A 44 27.30 -19.90 3.61
C ASN A 44 25.84 -20.31 3.36
N ILE A 45 25.63 -21.59 3.00
CA ILE A 45 24.28 -22.07 2.66
C ILE A 45 23.28 -21.90 3.81
N ASP A 46 23.73 -22.12 5.05
CA ASP A 46 22.88 -22.03 6.24
C ASP A 46 22.55 -20.56 6.59
N THR A 47 23.53 -19.66 6.46
CA THR A 47 23.34 -18.23 6.74
C THR A 47 22.64 -17.50 5.60
N ALA A 48 22.70 -18.02 4.36
CA ALA A 48 21.91 -17.49 3.25
C ALA A 48 20.41 -17.75 3.45
N CYS A 49 20.02 -18.95 3.91
CA CYS A 49 18.62 -19.29 4.19
C CYS A 49 18.04 -18.56 5.41
N SER A 50 18.88 -18.18 6.37
CA SER A 50 18.47 -17.49 7.59
C SER A 50 18.71 -15.98 7.56
N PHE A 51 19.33 -15.45 6.49
CA PHE A 51 19.62 -14.03 6.35
C PHE A 51 18.33 -13.19 6.51
N PRO A 52 18.34 -12.11 7.31
CA PRO A 52 19.52 -11.44 7.87
C PRO A 52 19.97 -11.92 9.25
N LYS A 53 19.43 -13.01 9.79
CA LYS A 53 19.94 -13.58 11.06
C LYS A 53 21.34 -14.19 10.85
N PRO A 54 22.25 -14.09 11.84
CA PRO A 54 22.08 -13.49 13.17
C PRO A 54 22.36 -11.97 13.23
N TRP A 55 22.75 -11.33 12.13
CA TRP A 55 23.20 -9.93 12.13
C TRP A 55 22.08 -8.93 12.39
N VAL A 56 20.87 -9.20 11.89
CA VAL A 56 19.70 -8.35 12.09
C VAL A 56 18.50 -9.22 12.46
N THR A 57 17.75 -8.78 13.46
CA THR A 57 16.44 -9.35 13.76
C THR A 57 15.41 -8.72 12.82
N PRO A 58 14.81 -9.48 11.88
CA PRO A 58 13.77 -8.93 11.01
C PRO A 58 12.56 -8.49 11.85
N PRO A 59 11.84 -7.44 11.41
CA PRO A 59 10.63 -7.02 12.12
C PRO A 59 9.59 -8.15 12.14
N THR A 60 8.97 -8.36 13.29
CA THR A 60 7.79 -9.21 13.43
C THR A 60 6.56 -8.43 13.03
N PHE A 61 5.80 -8.93 12.06
CA PHE A 61 4.50 -8.38 11.72
C PHE A 61 3.46 -9.01 12.64
N PRO A 62 2.74 -8.23 13.47
CA PRO A 62 1.56 -8.76 14.13
C PRO A 62 0.55 -9.15 13.05
N ASP A 63 -0.15 -10.26 13.25
CA ASP A 63 -1.39 -10.52 12.51
C ASP A 63 -2.32 -9.35 12.80
N ILE A 64 -2.50 -8.46 11.83
CA ILE A 64 -3.47 -7.37 11.98
C ILE A 64 -4.83 -8.05 11.81
N PRO A 65 -5.66 -8.15 12.88
CA PRO A 65 -6.99 -8.69 12.74
C PRO A 65 -7.71 -7.88 11.67
N ALA A 66 -8.43 -8.56 10.77
CA ALA A 66 -9.30 -7.91 9.81
C ALA A 66 -10.12 -6.86 10.58
N SER A 67 -9.93 -5.58 10.24
CA SER A 67 -10.63 -4.52 10.94
C SER A 67 -12.12 -4.83 10.86
N PRO A 68 -12.86 -4.79 11.98
CA PRO A 68 -14.28 -4.98 11.94
C PRO A 68 -14.86 -3.99 10.94
N VAL A 69 -15.56 -4.53 9.93
CA VAL A 69 -16.25 -3.74 8.92
C VAL A 69 -17.36 -3.02 9.67
N TYR A 70 -17.09 -1.78 10.07
CA TYR A 70 -18.13 -0.92 10.61
C TYR A 70 -19.04 -0.56 9.43
N GLU A 71 -20.33 -0.85 9.57
CA GLU A 71 -21.35 -0.33 8.67
C GLU A 71 -21.49 1.15 8.97
N ASN A 72 -20.76 1.97 8.21
CA ASN A 72 -20.86 3.41 8.34
C ASN A 72 -22.20 3.81 7.71
N GLU A 73 -23.21 4.11 8.53
CA GLU A 73 -24.59 4.41 8.08
C GLU A 73 -24.68 5.65 7.16
N TYR A 74 -23.58 6.41 7.02
CA TYR A 74 -23.52 7.69 6.29
C TYR A 74 -22.54 7.66 5.10
N LEU A 75 -22.41 6.55 4.37
CA LEU A 75 -21.55 6.48 3.17
C LEU A 75 -21.84 7.58 2.14
N ALA A 76 -23.09 8.04 2.05
CA ALA A 76 -23.50 9.12 1.15
C ALA A 76 -22.80 10.46 1.46
N ASP A 77 -22.40 10.72 2.71
CA ASP A 77 -21.79 12.01 3.09
C ASP A 77 -20.38 12.17 2.50
N TYR A 78 -19.70 11.05 2.23
CA TYR A 78 -18.37 11.01 1.61
C TYR A 78 -18.39 11.18 0.09
N VAL A 79 -19.57 11.07 -0.54
CA VAL A 79 -19.70 11.24 -2.00
C VAL A 79 -19.48 12.71 -2.36
N GLY A 80 -18.70 12.95 -3.41
CA GLY A 80 -18.46 14.28 -3.94
C GLY A 80 -17.14 14.44 -4.69
N ASN A 81 -16.90 15.68 -5.10
CA ASN A 81 -15.67 16.09 -5.77
C ASN A 81 -14.76 16.81 -4.77
N TYR A 82 -13.48 16.44 -4.79
CA TYR A 82 -12.49 16.90 -3.83
C TYR A 82 -11.26 17.41 -4.57
N VAL A 83 -10.87 18.65 -4.33
CA VAL A 83 -9.76 19.31 -5.03
C VAL A 83 -8.58 19.57 -4.11
N SER A 84 -7.37 19.38 -4.62
CA SER A 84 -6.12 19.73 -3.95
C SER A 84 -5.27 20.62 -4.85
N ASN A 85 -4.39 21.41 -4.24
CA ASN A 85 -3.39 22.19 -4.97
C ASN A 85 -2.16 21.36 -5.37
N LEU A 86 -1.97 20.18 -4.77
CA LEU A 86 -0.78 19.34 -4.95
C LEU A 86 -1.04 18.09 -5.79
N LEU A 87 -2.23 17.50 -5.64
CA LEU A 87 -2.59 16.23 -6.28
C LEU A 87 -3.81 16.43 -7.19
N PRO A 88 -4.00 15.54 -8.19
CA PRO A 88 -5.21 15.54 -9.01
C PRO A 88 -6.47 15.50 -8.16
N ALA A 89 -7.56 16.06 -8.69
CA ALA A 89 -8.85 15.99 -8.03
C ALA A 89 -9.27 14.53 -7.78
N VAL A 90 -9.93 14.32 -6.65
CA VAL A 90 -10.47 13.04 -6.22
C VAL A 90 -11.99 13.10 -6.35
N VAL A 91 -12.57 12.16 -7.09
CA VAL A 91 -14.02 11.96 -7.17
C VAL A 91 -14.36 10.73 -6.35
N ILE A 92 -15.26 10.85 -5.37
CA ILE A 92 -15.76 9.73 -4.58
C ILE A 92 -17.21 9.48 -4.96
N ALA A 93 -17.53 8.25 -5.34
CA ALA A 93 -18.86 7.81 -5.71
C ALA A 93 -19.17 6.42 -5.18
N PHE A 94 -20.43 6.02 -5.21
CA PHE A 94 -20.81 4.63 -4.96
C PHE A 94 -20.24 3.72 -6.04
N LYS A 95 -19.79 2.55 -5.64
CA LYS A 95 -19.32 1.51 -6.54
C LYS A 95 -20.52 0.75 -7.10
N GLU A 96 -20.67 0.79 -8.41
CA GLU A 96 -21.73 0.08 -9.14
C GLU A 96 -21.24 -1.33 -9.55
N ASP A 97 -21.04 -2.22 -8.58
CA ASP A 97 -20.54 -3.59 -8.83
C ASP A 97 -21.58 -4.69 -8.55
N GLY A 98 -22.83 -4.30 -8.26
CA GLY A 98 -23.90 -5.23 -7.92
C GLY A 98 -23.77 -5.88 -6.55
N SER A 99 -22.82 -5.43 -5.72
CA SER A 99 -22.67 -5.94 -4.35
C SER A 99 -23.90 -5.65 -3.50
N PRO A 100 -24.27 -6.56 -2.57
CA PRO A 100 -25.41 -6.36 -1.68
C PRO A 100 -25.17 -5.26 -0.64
N LYS A 101 -23.92 -4.86 -0.41
CA LYS A 101 -23.55 -3.76 0.48
C LYS A 101 -22.98 -2.60 -0.36
N PRO A 102 -23.46 -1.36 -0.15
CA PRO A 102 -22.90 -0.21 -0.82
C PRO A 102 -21.45 -0.03 -0.39
N THR A 103 -20.56 0.12 -1.38
CA THR A 103 -19.15 0.48 -1.16
C THR A 103 -18.85 1.76 -1.95
N LEU A 104 -17.79 2.45 -1.58
CA LEU A 104 -17.36 3.66 -2.27
C LEU A 104 -16.12 3.37 -3.08
N ARG A 105 -16.01 4.03 -4.24
CA ARG A 105 -14.82 4.07 -5.09
C ARG A 105 -14.34 5.50 -5.22
N PHE A 106 -13.02 5.67 -5.27
CA PHE A 106 -12.40 6.94 -5.63
C PHE A 106 -11.77 6.87 -7.02
N GLU A 107 -11.76 8.01 -7.70
CA GLU A 107 -10.98 8.25 -8.91
C GLU A 107 -10.10 9.48 -8.71
N MET A 108 -8.78 9.33 -8.92
CA MET A 108 -7.78 10.38 -8.80
C MET A 108 -6.90 10.38 -10.07
N GLY A 109 -7.35 11.12 -11.10
CA GLY A 109 -6.73 11.06 -12.41
C GLY A 109 -6.81 9.65 -13.03
N ARG A 110 -5.67 8.99 -13.21
CA ARG A 110 -5.62 7.60 -13.74
C ARG A 110 -5.72 6.53 -12.65
N ILE A 111 -5.63 6.92 -11.37
CA ILE A 111 -5.64 6.01 -10.24
C ILE A 111 -7.10 5.83 -9.80
N LYS A 112 -7.54 4.58 -9.63
CA LYS A 112 -8.83 4.26 -9.05
C LYS A 112 -8.66 3.29 -7.90
N GLY A 113 -9.62 3.30 -7.01
CA GLY A 113 -9.53 2.50 -5.80
C GLY A 113 -10.83 2.41 -5.04
N ASP A 114 -10.83 1.56 -4.03
CA ASP A 114 -11.98 1.37 -3.16
C ASP A 114 -11.70 2.05 -1.81
N LEU A 115 -12.75 2.56 -1.17
CA LEU A 115 -12.65 3.13 0.17
C LEU A 115 -13.17 2.13 1.18
N TRP A 116 -12.35 1.86 2.19
CA TRP A 116 -12.67 0.93 3.26
C TRP A 116 -13.02 1.69 4.54
N PRO A 117 -14.19 1.43 5.15
CA PRO A 117 -14.52 1.98 6.44
C PRO A 117 -13.58 1.44 7.51
N THR A 118 -13.23 2.30 8.47
CA THR A 118 -12.45 1.92 9.63
C THR A 118 -13.31 1.98 10.90
N SER A 119 -12.78 1.55 12.04
CA SER A 119 -13.45 1.70 13.34
C SER A 119 -13.60 3.17 13.77
N THR A 120 -13.02 4.11 13.04
CA THR A 120 -13.01 5.54 13.33
C THR A 120 -13.95 6.26 12.34
N SER A 121 -14.98 6.93 12.86
CA SER A 121 -16.07 7.51 12.05
C SER A 121 -15.62 8.53 11.02
N ASN A 122 -14.55 9.28 11.28
CA ASN A 122 -14.01 10.27 10.35
C ASN A 122 -12.84 9.74 9.50
N ARG A 123 -12.61 8.42 9.46
CA ARG A 123 -11.50 7.83 8.71
C ARG A 123 -11.98 6.73 7.77
N LEU A 124 -11.59 6.89 6.50
CA LEU A 124 -11.64 5.82 5.50
C LEU A 124 -10.23 5.54 5.02
N ASP A 125 -9.99 4.31 4.61
CA ASP A 125 -8.71 3.88 4.05
C ASP A 125 -8.85 3.69 2.53
N PHE A 126 -8.02 4.40 1.76
CA PHE A 126 -7.99 4.31 0.29
C PHE A 126 -7.13 3.12 -0.13
N GLU A 127 -7.73 2.16 -0.81
CA GLU A 127 -7.04 1.02 -1.44
C GLU A 127 -6.94 1.25 -2.94
N VAL A 128 -5.73 1.32 -3.48
CA VAL A 128 -5.52 1.45 -4.92
C VAL A 128 -5.82 0.10 -5.60
N THR A 129 -6.77 0.09 -6.52
CA THR A 129 -7.16 -1.12 -7.29
C THR A 129 -6.83 -1.01 -8.77
N GLU A 130 -6.70 0.21 -9.31
CA GLU A 130 -6.34 0.46 -10.70
C GLU A 130 -5.40 1.68 -10.85
N PRO A 131 -4.51 1.68 -11.85
CA PRO A 131 -4.22 0.57 -12.76
C PRO A 131 -3.48 -0.57 -12.02
N TRP A 132 -3.61 -1.80 -12.50
CA TRP A 132 -3.15 -2.99 -11.76
C TRP A 132 -1.63 -2.98 -11.51
N GLU A 133 -0.85 -2.37 -12.42
CA GLU A 133 0.60 -2.20 -12.30
C GLU A 133 0.98 -1.38 -11.07
N LEU A 134 0.12 -0.44 -10.67
CA LEU A 134 0.28 0.35 -9.46
C LEU A 134 -0.34 -0.37 -8.26
N ALA A 135 -1.51 -0.98 -8.41
CA ALA A 135 -2.19 -1.68 -7.33
C ALA A 135 -1.32 -2.80 -6.73
N ILE A 136 -0.62 -3.58 -7.56
CA ILE A 136 0.23 -4.68 -7.09
C ILE A 136 1.41 -4.20 -6.23
N GLN A 137 1.88 -2.96 -6.42
CA GLN A 137 2.94 -2.37 -5.57
C GLN A 137 2.47 -2.14 -4.13
N HIS A 138 1.15 -2.12 -3.90
CA HIS A 138 0.54 -1.94 -2.60
C HIS A 138 0.19 -3.28 -1.94
N VAL A 139 0.33 -4.41 -2.63
CA VAL A 139 0.14 -5.74 -2.02
C VAL A 139 1.41 -6.09 -1.24
N VAL A 140 1.26 -6.23 0.07
CA VAL A 140 2.36 -6.49 1.01
C VAL A 140 2.40 -7.98 1.37
N SER A 141 1.24 -8.64 1.44
CA SER A 141 1.11 -10.09 1.56
C SER A 141 -0.22 -10.56 0.97
N ASP A 142 -0.44 -11.88 0.91
CA ASP A 142 -1.70 -12.50 0.50
C ASP A 142 -2.92 -12.04 1.35
N THR A 143 -2.67 -11.46 2.53
CA THR A 143 -3.70 -11.02 3.47
C THR A 143 -3.67 -9.51 3.72
N TYR A 144 -2.71 -8.79 3.15
CA TYR A 144 -2.51 -7.38 3.45
C TYR A 144 -2.18 -6.57 2.21
N THR A 145 -3.12 -5.70 1.86
CA THR A 145 -2.91 -4.59 0.91
C THR A 145 -2.72 -3.32 1.71
N LYS A 146 -1.64 -2.59 1.42
CA LYS A 146 -1.37 -1.27 1.97
C LYS A 146 -2.48 -0.31 1.54
N ARG A 147 -3.03 0.40 2.51
CA ARG A 147 -4.07 1.43 2.30
C ARG A 147 -3.60 2.77 2.83
N TYR A 148 -4.08 3.83 2.21
CA TYR A 148 -3.77 5.21 2.59
C TYR A 148 -4.85 5.76 3.50
N PRO A 149 -4.51 6.16 4.74
CA PRO A 149 -5.50 6.69 5.65
C PRO A 149 -5.93 8.10 5.20
N VAL A 150 -7.24 8.30 5.14
CA VAL A 150 -7.87 9.56 4.78
C VAL A 150 -8.81 10.01 5.89
N PHE A 151 -8.58 11.22 6.38
CA PHE A 151 -9.30 11.80 7.50
C PHE A 151 -10.25 12.88 7.00
N PHE A 152 -11.54 12.60 7.07
CA PHE A 152 -12.58 13.53 6.68
C PHE A 152 -12.80 14.57 7.77
N GLN A 153 -12.99 15.81 7.34
CA GLN A 153 -13.44 16.87 8.22
C GLN A 153 -14.96 16.78 8.33
N SER A 154 -15.45 16.50 9.53
CA SER A 154 -16.86 16.29 9.82
C SER A 154 -17.34 17.11 11.01
N SER A 155 -18.59 17.57 10.96
CA SER A 155 -19.32 18.18 12.09
C SER A 155 -20.63 17.40 12.26
N ASP A 156 -20.97 17.00 13.49
CA ASP A 156 -22.16 16.21 13.81
C ASP A 156 -22.33 14.94 12.94
N GLY A 157 -21.22 14.26 12.65
CA GLY A 157 -21.19 13.02 11.86
C GLY A 157 -21.24 13.22 10.33
N LYS A 158 -21.52 14.43 9.85
CA LYS A 158 -21.56 14.75 8.41
C LYS A 158 -20.24 15.30 7.93
N VAL A 159 -19.78 14.90 6.74
CA VAL A 159 -18.60 15.48 6.09
C VAL A 159 -18.90 16.92 5.67
N THR A 160 -18.13 17.89 6.18
CA THR A 160 -18.46 19.32 6.04
C THR A 160 -17.58 20.10 5.06
N SER A 161 -16.29 19.76 4.94
CA SER A 161 -15.34 20.63 4.24
C SER A 161 -14.32 19.92 3.35
N GLY A 162 -14.08 18.63 3.53
CA GLY A 162 -13.07 17.92 2.76
C GLY A 162 -12.40 16.79 3.55
N PHE A 163 -11.18 16.46 3.16
CA PHE A 163 -10.36 15.47 3.86
C PHE A 163 -8.87 15.80 3.80
N VAL A 164 -8.10 15.12 4.64
CA VAL A 164 -6.64 15.11 4.60
C VAL A 164 -6.17 13.69 4.35
N MET A 165 -5.35 13.50 3.33
CA MET A 165 -4.68 12.24 3.02
C MET A 165 -3.26 12.26 3.58
N LEU A 166 -2.85 11.18 4.26
CA LEU A 166 -1.45 10.99 4.64
C LEU A 166 -0.74 10.16 3.58
N THR A 167 0.31 10.74 2.98
CA THR A 167 1.18 10.04 2.02
C THR A 167 2.19 9.14 2.75
N GLU A 168 2.85 8.25 2.00
CA GLU A 168 3.89 7.36 2.55
C GLU A 168 5.06 8.12 3.19
N ALA A 169 5.37 9.30 2.66
CA ALA A 169 6.43 10.17 3.17
C ALA A 169 6.02 10.93 4.46
N GLY A 170 4.83 10.65 5.01
CA GLY A 170 4.29 11.35 6.18
C GLY A 170 3.80 12.78 5.87
N VAL A 171 3.64 13.12 4.58
CA VAL A 171 3.14 14.43 4.16
C VAL A 171 1.61 14.41 4.16
N SER A 172 1.01 15.35 4.89
CA SER A 172 -0.43 15.60 4.90
C SER A 172 -0.84 16.44 3.69
N VAL A 173 -1.70 15.89 2.84
CA VAL A 173 -2.23 16.57 1.66
C VAL A 173 -3.71 16.90 1.88
N PRO A 174 -4.09 18.19 1.95
CA PRO A 174 -5.48 18.58 2.11
C PRO A 174 -6.23 18.56 0.78
N PHE A 175 -7.48 18.12 0.85
CA PHE A 175 -8.46 18.17 -0.21
C PHE A 175 -9.72 18.89 0.27
N ARG A 176 -10.26 19.81 -0.53
CA ARG A 176 -11.47 20.55 -0.21
C ARG A 176 -12.64 19.99 -1.02
N LYS A 177 -13.78 19.76 -0.36
CA LYS A 177 -15.01 19.36 -1.04
C LYS A 177 -15.52 20.55 -1.85
N THR A 178 -15.80 20.35 -3.13
CA THR A 178 -16.42 21.37 -3.97
C THR A 178 -17.92 21.14 -4.04
N SER A 179 -18.70 22.21 -3.95
CA SER A 179 -20.14 22.15 -4.27
C SER A 179 -20.31 21.79 -5.74
N ILE A 180 -21.26 20.90 -6.02
CA ILE A 180 -21.75 20.62 -7.38
C ILE A 180 -22.56 21.83 -7.87
#